data_AF-A0A0S8KI28-F1
#
_entry.id   AF-A0A0S8KI28-F1
#
_cell.length_a   1.000
_cell.length_b   1.000
_cell.length_c   1.000
_cell.angle_alpha   90.00
_cell.angle_beta   90.00
_cell.angle_gamma   90.00
#
_symmetry.space_group_name_H-M   'P 1'
#
loop_
_entity.id
_entity.type
_entity.pdbx_description
1 polymer ?
#
loop_
_entity_poly.entity_id
_entity_poly.type
_entity_poly.pdbx_seq_one_letter_code
_entity_poly.pdbx_strand_id
1 'polypeptide(L)'
;MTFSFAVFIFVIIELGSRRVVHFGVTRNPTDQWTAQQLREATPFGERPRFLIRDNDNKYGPSFARVAAEIEVLRTPCRAPRANAICERFIGSLRRECLDHFLILGERHLYRVVKEYKEYFNHARPHQGIEQRIPCQPERPEAPPASGKVASRPVLRGLHHNYYWQAADSVGQGTHPLSSYLH
;
A
#
# COMPACT_ATOMS: atom_id res chain seq x y z
N MET A 1 15.18 31.67 2.49
CA MET A 1 13.98 31.29 1.71
C MET A 1 13.89 29.77 1.68
N THR A 2 13.11 29.18 2.57
CA THR A 2 12.89 27.72 2.59
C THR A 2 11.78 27.42 1.57
N PHE A 3 12.14 27.01 0.35
CA PHE A 3 11.18 26.50 -0.61
C PHE A 3 10.58 25.19 -0.06
N SER A 4 9.41 25.27 0.56
CA SER A 4 8.63 24.09 0.93
C SER A 4 7.91 23.58 -0.32
N PHE A 5 8.54 22.70 -1.08
CA PHE A 5 7.87 22.01 -2.18
C PHE A 5 7.01 20.88 -1.59
N ALA A 6 5.69 21.03 -1.63
CA ALA A 6 4.77 19.96 -1.25
C ALA A 6 4.93 18.76 -2.21
N VAL A 7 5.00 17.56 -1.65
CA VAL A 7 4.93 16.30 -2.40
C VAL A 7 3.63 15.59 -2.02
N PHE A 8 2.89 15.17 -3.02
CA PHE A 8 1.59 14.52 -2.89
C PHE A 8 1.75 13.01 -3.02
N ILE A 9 0.91 12.29 -2.26
CA ILE A 9 0.78 10.84 -2.33
C ILE A 9 -0.65 10.54 -2.78
N PHE A 10 -0.78 9.83 -3.89
CA PHE A 10 -2.04 9.25 -4.35
C PHE A 10 -2.13 7.80 -3.89
N VAL A 11 -3.29 7.36 -3.42
CA VAL A 11 -3.51 5.97 -3.00
C VAL A 11 -4.85 5.46 -3.47
N ILE A 12 -4.90 4.18 -3.81
CA ILE A 12 -6.13 3.43 -3.99
C ILE A 12 -6.12 2.31 -2.97
N ILE A 13 -7.21 2.20 -2.20
CA ILE A 13 -7.34 1.23 -1.12
C ILE A 13 -8.65 0.47 -1.32
N GLU A 14 -8.57 -0.85 -1.20
CA GLU A 14 -9.74 -1.72 -1.19
C GLU A 14 -10.47 -1.61 0.16
N LEU A 15 -11.76 -1.24 0.15
CA LEU A 15 -12.50 -0.86 1.37
C LEU A 15 -12.65 -2.02 2.37
N GLY A 16 -12.89 -3.25 1.87
CA GLY A 16 -13.14 -4.43 2.69
C GLY A 16 -11.87 -4.94 3.37
N SER A 17 -10.85 -5.27 2.56
CA SER A 17 -9.58 -5.83 3.03
C SER A 17 -8.65 -4.79 3.65
N ARG A 18 -8.86 -3.49 3.38
CA ARG A 18 -7.92 -2.39 3.67
C ARG A 18 -6.61 -2.48 2.93
N ARG A 19 -6.53 -3.32 1.89
CA ARG A 19 -5.32 -3.49 1.08
C ARG A 19 -5.06 -2.22 0.28
N VAL A 20 -3.86 -1.67 0.40
CA VAL A 20 -3.39 -0.58 -0.47
C VAL A 20 -3.00 -1.22 -1.80
N VAL A 21 -3.82 -1.01 -2.83
CA VAL A 21 -3.63 -1.69 -4.13
C VAL A 21 -2.61 -0.94 -4.98
N HIS A 22 -2.70 0.39 -4.98
CA HIS A 22 -1.85 1.27 -5.78
C HIS A 22 -1.46 2.51 -4.99
N PHE A 23 -0.30 3.08 -5.32
CA PHE A 23 0.09 4.40 -4.85
C PHE A 23 0.94 5.12 -5.90
N GLY A 24 0.92 6.44 -5.87
CA GLY A 24 1.74 7.33 -6.69
C GLY A 24 2.32 8.47 -5.88
N VAL A 25 3.46 9.00 -6.30
CA VAL A 25 4.09 10.17 -5.67
C VAL A 25 4.42 11.21 -6.73
N THR A 26 4.04 12.46 -6.47
CA THR A 26 4.35 13.59 -7.37
C THR A 26 4.27 14.93 -6.65
N ARG A 27 5.00 15.93 -7.12
CA ARG A 27 4.91 17.34 -6.76
C ARG A 27 3.81 18.04 -7.54
N ASN A 28 3.37 17.49 -8.67
CA ASN A 28 2.41 18.11 -9.57
C ASN A 28 1.28 17.12 -9.93
N PRO A 29 0.29 16.92 -9.04
CA PRO A 29 -0.78 15.94 -9.23
C PRO A 29 -1.84 16.47 -10.20
N THR A 30 -1.56 16.39 -11.50
CA THR A 30 -2.47 16.83 -12.56
C THR A 30 -3.56 15.79 -12.87
N ASP A 31 -4.58 16.20 -13.62
CA ASP A 31 -5.62 15.28 -14.16
C ASP A 31 -5.01 14.15 -14.99
N GLN A 32 -4.07 14.45 -15.88
CA GLN A 32 -3.37 13.43 -16.66
C GLN A 32 -2.59 12.47 -15.77
N TRP A 33 -1.94 12.98 -14.72
CA TRP A 33 -1.18 12.15 -13.80
C TRP A 33 -2.10 11.23 -12.98
N THR A 34 -3.20 11.75 -12.41
CA THR A 34 -4.16 10.92 -11.67
C THR A 34 -4.85 9.88 -12.56
N ALA A 35 -5.14 10.22 -13.82
CA ALA A 35 -5.67 9.29 -14.81
C ALA A 35 -4.70 8.14 -15.09
N GLN A 36 -3.40 8.45 -15.19
CA GLN A 36 -2.37 7.44 -15.36
C GLN A 36 -2.26 6.53 -14.12
N GLN A 37 -2.38 7.08 -12.91
CA GLN A 37 -2.38 6.28 -11.68
C GLN A 37 -3.57 5.31 -11.62
N LEU A 38 -4.76 5.75 -12.06
CA LEU A 38 -5.92 4.84 -12.13
C LEU A 38 -5.70 3.72 -13.16
N ARG A 39 -5.12 4.04 -14.33
CA ARG A 39 -4.79 3.05 -15.36
C ARG A 39 -3.80 2.00 -14.85
N GLU A 40 -2.76 2.43 -14.14
CA GLU A 40 -1.77 1.53 -13.54
C GLU A 40 -2.38 0.64 -12.45
N ALA A 41 -3.37 1.14 -11.73
CA ALA A 41 -4.10 0.38 -10.71
C ALA A 41 -5.12 -0.62 -11.27
N THR A 42 -5.43 -0.55 -12.57
CA THR A 42 -6.42 -1.37 -13.26
C THR A 42 -5.81 -2.06 -14.50
N PRO A 43 -4.75 -2.88 -14.31
CA PRO A 43 -4.03 -3.48 -15.42
C PRO A 43 -4.91 -4.51 -16.16
N PHE A 44 -4.65 -4.69 -17.46
CA PHE A 44 -5.29 -5.72 -18.30
C PHE A 44 -6.83 -5.69 -18.34
N GLY A 45 -7.44 -4.54 -18.03
CA GLY A 45 -8.90 -4.38 -18.02
C GLY A 45 -9.58 -4.88 -16.74
N GLU A 46 -8.81 -5.35 -15.74
CA GLU A 46 -9.32 -5.59 -14.40
C GLU A 46 -9.73 -4.25 -13.78
N ARG A 47 -11.01 -4.13 -13.42
CA ARG A 47 -11.57 -2.88 -12.89
C ARG A 47 -12.50 -3.16 -11.71
N PRO A 48 -12.48 -2.31 -10.67
CA PRO A 48 -13.46 -2.41 -9.61
C PRO A 48 -14.84 -2.01 -10.16
N ARG A 49 -15.90 -2.57 -9.56
CA ARG A 49 -17.27 -2.14 -9.87
C ARG A 49 -17.50 -0.69 -9.46
N PHE A 50 -16.98 -0.30 -8.30
CA PHE A 50 -17.15 1.04 -7.72
C PHE A 50 -15.81 1.70 -7.43
N LEU A 51 -15.71 3.00 -7.69
CA LEU A 51 -14.60 3.83 -7.24
C LEU A 51 -15.14 4.99 -6.41
N ILE A 52 -14.77 5.03 -5.13
CA ILE A 52 -15.11 6.15 -4.25
C ILE A 52 -13.96 7.14 -4.22
N ARG A 53 -14.24 8.42 -4.48
CA ARG A 53 -13.25 9.50 -4.38
C ARG A 53 -13.83 10.73 -3.71
N ASP A 54 -12.97 11.62 -3.22
CA ASP A 54 -13.37 12.95 -2.76
C ASP A 54 -13.64 13.90 -3.95
N ASN A 55 -14.00 15.15 -3.63
CA ASN A 55 -14.36 16.16 -4.63
C ASN A 55 -13.15 16.99 -5.11
N ASP A 56 -11.93 16.48 -5.01
CA ASP A 56 -10.73 17.20 -5.46
C ASP A 56 -10.82 17.56 -6.96
N ASN A 57 -10.34 18.74 -7.31
CA ASN A 57 -10.40 19.28 -8.67
C ASN A 57 -9.41 18.61 -9.64
N LYS A 58 -8.49 17.81 -9.11
CA LYS A 58 -7.50 17.05 -9.88
C LYS A 58 -8.14 15.93 -10.72
N TYR A 59 -9.38 15.54 -10.44
CA TYR A 59 -10.10 14.51 -11.20
C TYR A 59 -10.91 15.14 -12.34
N GLY A 60 -10.22 15.44 -13.45
CA GLY A 60 -10.76 16.11 -14.62
C GLY A 60 -11.20 15.14 -15.73
N PRO A 61 -11.32 15.63 -16.98
CA PRO A 61 -11.78 14.84 -18.12
C PRO A 61 -10.91 13.64 -18.46
N SER A 62 -9.59 13.72 -18.25
CA SER A 62 -8.68 12.61 -18.53
C SER A 62 -8.91 11.45 -17.56
N PHE A 63 -9.07 11.78 -16.27
CA PHE A 63 -9.42 10.80 -15.25
C PHE A 63 -10.80 10.18 -15.53
N ALA A 64 -11.79 11.02 -15.84
CA ALA A 64 -13.15 10.57 -16.15
C ALA A 64 -13.18 9.59 -17.33
N ARG A 65 -12.33 9.79 -18.35
CA ARG A 65 -12.20 8.86 -19.49
C ARG A 65 -11.68 7.49 -19.08
N VAL A 66 -10.67 7.42 -18.21
CA VAL A 66 -10.14 6.13 -17.72
C VAL A 66 -11.15 5.44 -16.80
N ALA A 67 -11.90 6.23 -16.02
CA ALA A 67 -12.93 5.73 -15.11
C ALA A 67 -14.29 5.48 -15.77
N ALA A 68 -14.43 5.67 -17.08
CA ALA A 68 -15.73 5.63 -17.79
C ALA A 68 -16.46 4.29 -17.63
N GLU A 69 -15.69 3.24 -17.37
CA GLU A 69 -16.11 1.87 -17.23
C GLU A 69 -16.27 1.43 -15.76
N ILE A 70 -16.15 2.37 -14.83
CA ILE A 70 -16.24 2.19 -13.38
C ILE A 70 -17.36 3.07 -12.83
N GLU A 71 -18.16 2.57 -11.89
CA GLU A 71 -19.17 3.38 -11.21
C GLU A 71 -18.50 4.32 -10.19
N VAL A 72 -18.30 5.58 -10.58
CA VAL A 72 -17.63 6.58 -9.73
C VAL A 72 -18.61 7.22 -8.76
N LEU A 73 -18.44 6.91 -7.48
CA LEU A 73 -19.19 7.52 -6.39
C LEU A 73 -18.37 8.67 -5.81
N ARG A 74 -18.83 9.90 -6.02
CA ARG A 74 -18.25 11.06 -5.31
C ARG A 74 -18.73 11.04 -3.88
N THR A 75 -17.80 11.20 -2.95
CA THR A 75 -18.15 11.32 -1.53
C THR A 75 -19.07 12.53 -1.37
N PRO A 76 -20.37 12.36 -1.02
CA PRO A 76 -21.22 13.48 -0.64
C PRO A 76 -20.56 14.18 0.54
N CYS A 77 -20.86 15.46 0.78
CA CYS A 77 -20.43 16.19 1.98
C CYS A 77 -20.78 15.50 3.33
N ARG A 78 -21.43 14.31 3.31
CA ARG A 78 -21.87 13.52 4.45
C ARG A 78 -21.63 12.00 4.36
N ALA A 79 -20.79 11.49 3.42
CA ALA A 79 -20.33 10.08 3.47
C ALA A 79 -18.81 9.93 3.78
N PRO A 80 -18.33 10.51 4.90
CA PRO A 80 -16.90 10.63 5.20
C PRO A 80 -16.17 9.30 5.43
N ARG A 81 -16.88 8.16 5.51
CA ARG A 81 -16.29 6.88 5.91
C ARG A 81 -15.29 6.30 4.91
N ALA A 82 -15.54 6.45 3.60
CA ALA A 82 -14.62 5.96 2.58
C ALA A 82 -13.34 6.81 2.55
N ASN A 83 -13.48 8.15 2.60
CA ASN A 83 -12.32 9.03 2.75
C ASN A 83 -11.59 8.76 4.07
N ALA A 84 -12.31 8.45 5.14
CA ALA A 84 -11.72 8.12 6.44
C ALA A 84 -10.84 6.85 6.40
N ILE A 85 -10.95 5.97 5.41
CA ILE A 85 -10.00 4.86 5.25
C ILE A 85 -8.69 5.39 4.66
N CYS A 86 -8.75 6.19 3.60
CA CYS A 86 -7.58 6.85 3.02
C CYS A 86 -6.90 7.78 4.04
N GLU A 87 -7.66 8.62 4.73
CA GLU A 87 -7.16 9.51 5.79
C GLU A 87 -6.49 8.72 6.92
N ARG A 88 -7.09 7.60 7.36
CA ARG A 88 -6.47 6.73 8.36
C ARG A 88 -5.17 6.12 7.87
N PHE A 89 -5.14 5.64 6.63
CA PHE A 89 -3.89 5.14 6.02
C PHE A 89 -2.82 6.23 6.00
N ILE A 90 -3.12 7.43 5.49
CA ILE A 90 -2.17 8.55 5.42
C ILE A 90 -1.70 8.96 6.83
N GLY A 91 -2.60 8.98 7.81
CA GLY A 91 -2.26 9.25 9.20
C GLY A 91 -1.30 8.20 9.79
N SER A 92 -1.53 6.92 9.51
CA SER A 92 -0.62 5.84 9.91
C SER A 92 0.74 5.94 9.20
N LEU A 93 0.75 6.11 7.88
CA LEU A 93 1.97 6.33 7.11
C LEU A 93 2.79 7.51 7.65
N ARG A 94 2.14 8.61 8.02
CA ARG A 94 2.82 9.77 8.60
C ARG A 94 3.44 9.41 9.96
N ARG A 95 2.63 9.00 10.93
CA ARG A 95 3.07 8.77 12.32
C ARG A 95 4.02 7.60 12.50
N GLU A 96 3.88 6.56 11.68
CA GLU A 96 4.65 5.32 11.82
C GLU A 96 5.87 5.31 10.90
N CYS A 97 5.96 6.22 9.94
CA CYS A 97 7.05 6.23 8.96
C CYS A 97 7.53 7.66 8.69
N LEU A 98 6.76 8.49 8.00
CA LEU A 98 7.28 9.73 7.42
C LEU A 98 7.78 10.75 8.45
N ASP A 99 7.24 10.77 9.67
CA ASP A 99 7.73 11.65 10.75
C ASP A 99 9.15 11.27 11.25
N HIS A 100 9.66 10.11 10.85
CA HIS A 100 11.00 9.60 11.20
C HIS A 100 12.02 9.73 10.05
N PHE A 101 11.62 10.21 8.87
CA PHE A 101 12.50 10.31 7.71
C PHE A 101 12.67 11.76 7.24
N LEU A 102 13.91 12.15 6.93
CA LEU A 102 14.17 13.32 6.12
C LEU A 102 13.93 12.98 4.63
N ILE A 103 12.78 13.39 4.11
CA ILE A 103 12.40 13.15 2.72
C ILE A 103 13.16 14.11 1.80
N LEU A 104 13.95 13.55 0.88
CA LEU A 104 14.88 14.30 0.01
C LEU A 104 14.27 14.65 -1.36
N GLY A 105 13.10 14.10 -1.68
CA GLY A 105 12.40 14.31 -2.95
C GLY A 105 11.46 13.16 -3.30
N GLU A 106 10.79 13.26 -4.46
CA GLU A 106 9.77 12.30 -4.91
C GLU A 106 10.31 10.87 -4.99
N ARG A 107 11.50 10.68 -5.56
CA ARG A 107 12.10 9.35 -5.70
C ARG A 107 12.41 8.70 -4.36
N HIS A 108 12.86 9.49 -3.38
CA HIS A 108 13.10 8.99 -2.03
C HIS A 108 11.77 8.62 -1.37
N LEU A 109 10.79 9.53 -1.42
CA LEU A 109 9.45 9.29 -0.87
C LEU A 109 8.79 8.06 -1.49
N TYR A 110 8.89 7.89 -2.80
CA TYR A 110 8.34 6.73 -3.50
C TYR A 110 8.89 5.41 -2.94
N ARG A 111 10.22 5.30 -2.73
CA ARG A 111 10.82 4.08 -2.16
C ARG A 111 10.35 3.82 -0.73
N VAL A 112 10.28 4.87 0.08
CA VAL A 112 9.82 4.77 1.48
C VAL A 112 8.36 4.33 1.54
N VAL A 113 7.48 4.96 0.76
CA VAL A 113 6.06 4.59 0.68
C VAL A 113 5.88 3.19 0.09
N LYS A 114 6.70 2.79 -0.89
CA LYS A 114 6.72 1.42 -1.42
C LYS A 114 6.98 0.40 -0.32
N GLU A 115 8.05 0.61 0.46
CA GLU A 115 8.40 -0.30 1.55
C GLU A 115 7.34 -0.30 2.67
N TYR A 116 6.78 0.88 3.01
CA TYR A 116 5.68 0.96 3.97
C TYR A 116 4.41 0.27 3.47
N LYS A 117 4.07 0.38 2.18
CA LYS A 117 2.92 -0.33 1.58
C LYS A 117 3.06 -1.84 1.73
N GLU A 118 4.23 -2.39 1.44
CA GLU A 118 4.49 -3.83 1.63
C GLU A 118 4.33 -4.24 3.09
N TYR A 119 4.89 -3.47 4.03
CA TYR A 119 4.68 -3.69 5.46
C TYR A 119 3.20 -3.62 5.86
N PHE A 120 2.51 -2.57 5.43
CA PHE A 120 1.11 -2.30 5.75
C PHE A 120 0.20 -3.45 5.28
N ASN A 121 0.45 -3.98 4.09
CA ASN A 121 -0.36 -5.02 3.48
C ASN A 121 -0.04 -6.44 4.00
N HIS A 122 1.21 -6.72 4.36
CA HIS A 122 1.65 -8.11 4.61
C HIS A 122 2.09 -8.40 6.05
N ALA A 123 2.23 -7.39 6.91
CA ALA A 123 2.80 -7.58 8.25
C ALA A 123 2.08 -6.77 9.34
N ARG A 124 1.58 -5.57 9.02
CA ARG A 124 0.96 -4.68 10.00
C ARG A 124 -0.45 -5.16 10.38
N PRO A 125 -0.77 -5.42 11.65
CA PRO A 125 -2.15 -5.69 12.09
C PRO A 125 -3.05 -4.46 11.98
N HIS A 126 -4.34 -4.64 11.66
CA HIS A 126 -5.30 -3.54 11.51
C HIS A 126 -6.55 -3.73 12.38
N GLN A 127 -6.79 -2.78 13.28
CA GLN A 127 -8.02 -2.74 14.10
C GLN A 127 -9.31 -2.76 13.25
N GLY A 128 -9.29 -2.15 12.06
CA GLY A 128 -10.45 -2.08 11.18
C GLY A 128 -10.87 -3.41 10.54
N ILE A 129 -10.07 -4.47 10.71
CA ILE A 129 -10.31 -5.84 10.23
C ILE A 129 -9.90 -6.86 11.31
N GLU A 130 -10.24 -6.59 12.58
CA GLU A 130 -10.06 -7.54 13.71
C GLU A 130 -8.60 -7.97 13.94
N GLN A 131 -7.65 -7.03 13.81
CA GLN A 131 -6.20 -7.28 13.91
C GLN A 131 -5.64 -8.21 12.84
N ARG A 132 -6.39 -8.50 11.78
CA ARG A 132 -5.86 -9.19 10.61
C ARG A 132 -4.95 -8.25 9.80
N ILE A 133 -4.13 -8.87 8.95
CA ILE A 133 -3.36 -8.18 7.90
C ILE A 133 -4.19 -8.13 6.60
N PRO A 134 -4.03 -7.11 5.72
CA PRO A 134 -4.86 -6.95 4.53
C PRO A 134 -4.69 -8.07 3.51
N CYS A 135 -3.44 -8.50 3.27
CA CYS A 135 -3.12 -9.64 2.42
C CYS A 135 -2.91 -10.87 3.29
N GLN A 136 -4.00 -11.46 3.78
CA GLN A 136 -3.89 -12.71 4.55
C GLN A 136 -3.32 -13.84 3.65
N PRO A 137 -2.38 -14.65 4.16
CA PRO A 137 -2.00 -15.88 3.47
C PRO A 137 -3.21 -16.84 3.43
N GLU A 138 -3.37 -17.54 2.31
CA GLU A 138 -4.49 -18.49 2.09
C GLU A 138 -4.57 -19.58 3.17
N ARG A 139 -3.42 -19.96 3.72
CA ARG A 139 -3.30 -20.83 4.88
C ARG A 139 -2.56 -20.07 5.98
N PRO A 140 -3.22 -19.70 7.09
CA PRO A 140 -2.52 -19.24 8.27
C PRO A 140 -1.55 -20.34 8.70
N GLU A 141 -0.26 -20.03 8.74
CA GLU A 141 0.72 -20.97 9.26
C GLU A 141 0.37 -21.22 10.74
N ALA A 142 -0.13 -22.42 11.04
CA ALA A 142 -0.24 -22.85 12.42
C ALA A 142 1.16 -22.78 13.03
N PRO A 143 1.32 -22.25 14.26
CA PRO A 143 2.60 -22.24 14.94
C PRO A 143 3.18 -23.66 14.89
N PRO A 144 4.40 -23.86 14.35
CA PRO A 144 5.01 -25.17 14.39
C PRO A 144 5.19 -25.57 15.85
N ALA A 145 4.98 -26.85 16.19
CA ALA A 145 5.08 -27.34 17.57
C ALA A 145 6.43 -27.01 18.25
N SER A 146 7.48 -26.79 17.45
CA SER A 146 8.81 -26.35 17.89
C SER A 146 9.36 -25.18 17.03
N GLY A 147 8.48 -24.33 16.51
CA GLY A 147 8.85 -23.25 15.60
C GLY A 147 9.70 -22.18 16.30
N LYS A 148 10.80 -21.77 15.66
CA LYS A 148 11.56 -20.58 16.10
C LYS A 148 10.96 -19.35 15.44
N VAL A 149 10.72 -18.29 16.23
CA VAL A 149 10.33 -16.99 15.68
C VAL A 149 11.58 -16.26 15.17
N ALA A 150 11.55 -15.82 13.92
CA ALA A 150 12.53 -14.90 13.37
C ALA A 150 11.92 -13.52 13.13
N SER A 151 12.78 -12.50 13.07
CA SER A 151 12.40 -11.14 12.73
C SER A 151 13.13 -10.65 11.50
N ARG A 152 12.47 -9.82 10.69
CA ARG A 152 13.07 -9.10 9.57
C ARG A 152 12.86 -7.61 9.77
N PRO A 153 13.92 -6.79 9.75
CA PRO A 153 13.77 -5.34 9.84
C PRO A 153 13.08 -4.80 8.58
N VAL A 154 12.28 -3.76 8.78
CA VAL A 154 11.54 -3.04 7.73
C VAL A 154 11.71 -1.54 7.97
N LEU A 155 11.77 -0.76 6.90
CA LEU A 155 11.99 0.70 6.93
C LEU A 155 13.25 1.05 7.71
N ARG A 156 14.37 0.41 7.34
CA ARG A 156 15.68 0.53 8.01
C ARG A 156 15.65 0.20 9.51
N GLY A 157 14.77 -0.71 9.91
CA GLY A 157 14.64 -1.18 11.30
C GLY A 157 13.63 -0.40 12.14
N LEU A 158 12.93 0.58 11.55
CA LEU A 158 11.84 1.29 12.20
C LEU A 158 10.70 0.35 12.60
N HIS A 159 10.44 -0.67 11.77
CA HIS A 159 9.50 -1.75 12.04
C HIS A 159 10.18 -3.10 11.93
N HIS A 160 9.57 -4.13 12.53
CA HIS A 160 10.00 -5.51 12.38
C HIS A 160 8.80 -6.36 11.97
N ASN A 161 8.99 -7.20 10.97
CA ASN A 161 8.05 -8.27 10.65
C ASN A 161 8.52 -9.57 11.33
N TYR A 162 7.61 -10.28 11.97
CA TYR A 162 7.88 -11.53 12.68
C TYR A 162 7.22 -12.69 11.95
N TYR A 163 7.95 -13.79 11.81
CA TYR A 163 7.49 -14.99 11.11
C TYR A 163 8.08 -16.25 11.74
N TRP A 164 7.43 -17.39 11.53
CA TRP A 164 7.98 -18.67 11.93
C TRP A 164 9.07 -19.08 10.94
N GLN A 165 10.25 -19.45 11.43
CA GLN A 165 11.23 -20.14 10.58
C GLN A 165 10.64 -21.50 10.18
N ALA A 166 10.71 -21.80 8.88
CA ALA A 166 10.51 -23.17 8.43
C ALA A 166 11.45 -24.06 9.23
N ALA A 167 10.93 -25.17 9.78
CA ALA A 167 11.78 -26.14 10.43
C ALA A 167 12.84 -26.59 9.42
N ASP A 168 14.13 -26.46 9.77
CA ASP A 168 15.20 -26.99 8.96
C ASP A 168 14.90 -28.47 8.70
N SER A 169 14.57 -28.80 7.46
CA SER A 169 14.48 -30.19 7.03
C SER A 169 15.85 -30.81 7.29
N VAL A 170 15.94 -31.63 8.33
CA VAL A 170 17.15 -32.34 8.72
C VAL A 170 17.65 -33.13 7.51
N GLY A 171 18.75 -32.65 6.94
CA GLY A 171 19.72 -33.37 6.13
C GLY A 171 19.20 -34.20 4.96
N GLN A 172 19.39 -33.69 3.74
CA GLN A 172 19.99 -34.48 2.67
C GLN A 172 20.58 -33.56 1.58
N GLY A 173 21.91 -33.66 1.42
CA GLY A 173 22.60 -33.44 0.15
C GLY A 173 22.67 -32.01 -0.39
N THR A 174 23.87 -31.42 -0.28
CA THR A 174 24.34 -30.31 -1.11
C THR A 174 24.04 -30.49 -2.60
N HIS A 175 23.51 -29.45 -3.29
CA HIS A 175 24.06 -28.90 -4.54
C HIS A 175 23.43 -27.52 -4.87
N PRO A 176 24.14 -26.61 -5.57
CA PRO A 176 23.87 -25.17 -5.51
C PRO A 176 23.06 -24.62 -6.71
N LEU A 177 22.35 -23.51 -6.43
CA LEU A 177 21.88 -22.43 -7.30
C LEU A 177 20.97 -22.78 -8.51
N SER A 178 19.73 -22.25 -8.50
CA SER A 178 19.25 -21.44 -9.62
C SER A 178 18.11 -20.50 -9.22
N SER A 179 18.33 -19.23 -9.51
CA SER A 179 17.42 -18.10 -9.51
C SER A 179 16.22 -18.29 -10.44
N TYR A 180 15.00 -17.97 -9.98
CA TYR A 180 13.90 -17.60 -10.88
C TYR A 180 13.09 -16.43 -10.31
N LEU A 181 13.29 -15.28 -10.95
CA LEU A 181 12.31 -14.20 -11.10
C LEU A 181 11.50 -14.50 -12.35
N HIS A 182 10.19 -14.28 -12.29
CA HIS A 182 9.35 -13.74 -13.36
C HIS A 182 8.22 -12.92 -12.71
#